data_AF-A0A843UPH5-F1
#
_entry.id   AF-A0A843UPH5-F1
#
_cell.length_a   1.000
_cell.length_b   1.000
_cell.length_c   1.000
_cell.angle_alpha   90.00
_cell.angle_beta   90.00
_cell.angle_gamma   90.00
#
_symmetry.space_group_name_H-M   'P 1'
#
loop_
_entity.id
_entity.type
_entity.pdbx_description
1 polymer ?
#
loop_
_entity_poly.entity_id
_entity_poly.type
_entity_poly.pdbx_seq_one_letter_code
_entity_poly.pdbx_strand_id
1 'polypeptide(L)'
;MMEDIYKSSKEPQKLNTNDFQSHIQYLWSIFSTEELDSFDYFDCLWFAYSMKSSTQGKVVSWIKHKNVFTKKYTFGHWSLLILCHLGGSSLSNPPVMLLLDSLHSADPTRLFSEIKKFVFAIYAAKGREESEEEIASIPLLVPQVPQQVNGTECGFFVLCYIYLFIKSAPHSFSLNDYPYFVCL
;
A
#
# COMPACT_ATOMS: atom_id res chain seq x y z
N MET A 1 8.90 7.53 -18.29
CA MET A 1 8.55 6.37 -17.44
C MET A 1 7.07 6.04 -17.48
N MET A 2 6.16 6.82 -16.87
CA MET A 2 4.72 6.50 -16.88
C MET A 2 4.14 6.54 -18.30
N GLU A 3 4.61 7.48 -19.13
CA GLU A 3 4.29 7.46 -20.56
C GLU A 3 4.82 6.23 -21.29
N ASP A 4 5.98 5.68 -20.90
CA ASP A 4 6.58 4.52 -21.57
C ASP A 4 5.86 3.23 -21.15
N ILE A 5 5.50 3.12 -19.87
CA ILE A 5 4.64 2.06 -19.32
C ILE A 5 3.29 2.08 -20.03
N TYR A 6 2.68 3.25 -20.17
CA TYR A 6 1.39 3.46 -20.84
C TYR A 6 1.48 3.21 -22.37
N LYS A 7 2.55 3.65 -23.03
CA LYS A 7 2.78 3.45 -24.47
C LYS A 7 3.12 2.00 -24.84
N SER A 8 3.66 1.21 -23.91
CA SER A 8 3.97 -0.20 -24.14
C SER A 8 2.74 -1.11 -24.17
N SER A 9 1.61 -0.69 -23.58
CA SER A 9 0.37 -1.47 -23.59
C SER A 9 -0.48 -1.08 -24.82
N LYS A 10 -0.80 -2.06 -25.67
CA LYS A 10 -1.53 -1.83 -26.95
C LYS A 10 -3.00 -1.40 -26.80
N GLU A 11 -3.47 -1.28 -25.57
CA GLU A 11 -4.64 -0.60 -25.01
C GLU A 11 -4.35 -0.63 -23.49
N PRO A 12 -4.86 0.29 -22.64
CA PRO A 12 -4.69 0.16 -21.19
C PRO A 12 -5.54 -1.01 -20.67
N GLN A 13 -5.07 -2.23 -20.97
CA GLN A 13 -5.60 -3.46 -20.43
C GLN A 13 -5.30 -3.49 -18.94
N LYS A 14 -6.26 -4.01 -18.18
CA LYS A 14 -6.16 -4.19 -16.75
C LYS A 14 -4.90 -4.98 -16.40
N LEU A 15 -4.03 -4.38 -15.59
CA LEU A 15 -2.83 -5.05 -15.10
C LEU A 15 -3.20 -6.30 -14.30
N ASN A 16 -2.63 -7.44 -14.70
CA ASN A 16 -2.64 -8.64 -13.87
C ASN A 16 -1.55 -8.56 -12.80
N THR A 17 -1.59 -9.46 -11.82
CA THR A 17 -0.64 -9.45 -10.70
C THR A 17 0.82 -9.62 -11.12
N ASN A 18 1.12 -10.38 -12.17
CA ASN A 18 2.50 -10.57 -12.61
C ASN A 18 3.05 -9.29 -13.25
N ASP A 19 2.27 -8.65 -14.13
CA ASP A 19 2.68 -7.41 -14.80
C ASP A 19 2.83 -6.30 -13.76
N PHE A 20 1.88 -6.19 -12.83
CA PHE A 20 1.97 -5.25 -11.71
C PHE A 20 3.24 -5.47 -10.89
N GLN A 21 3.58 -6.73 -10.56
CA GLN A 21 4.78 -7.05 -9.81
C GLN A 21 6.06 -6.68 -10.57
N SER A 22 6.12 -6.98 -11.87
CA SER A 22 7.26 -6.58 -12.71
C SER A 22 7.41 -5.06 -12.76
N HIS A 23 6.31 -4.32 -12.84
CA HIS A 23 6.34 -2.86 -12.79
C HIS A 23 6.78 -2.32 -11.43
N ILE A 24 6.36 -2.92 -10.31
CA ILE A 24 6.84 -2.55 -8.97
C ILE A 24 8.34 -2.79 -8.84
N GLN A 25 8.83 -3.95 -9.30
CA GLN A 25 10.28 -4.26 -9.25
C GLN A 25 11.10 -3.26 -10.07
N TYR A 26 10.62 -2.94 -11.28
CA TYR A 26 11.24 -1.90 -12.10
C TYR A 26 11.18 -0.54 -11.41
N LEU A 27 10.02 -0.17 -10.85
CA LEU A 27 9.83 1.08 -10.11
C LEU A 27 10.81 1.17 -8.93
N TRP A 28 11.00 0.09 -8.17
CA TRP A 28 11.99 0.06 -7.09
C TRP A 28 13.43 0.23 -7.60
N SER A 29 13.75 -0.34 -8.76
CA SER A 29 15.10 -0.29 -9.33
C SER A 29 15.53 1.11 -9.82
N ILE A 30 14.58 2.02 -10.06
CA ILE A 30 14.88 3.37 -10.55
C ILE A 30 15.14 4.38 -9.43
N PHE A 31 14.84 4.04 -8.17
CA PHE A 31 15.12 4.89 -7.02
C PHE A 31 16.49 4.55 -6.41
N SER A 32 17.17 5.58 -5.91
CA SER A 32 18.41 5.40 -5.15
C SER A 32 18.15 4.79 -3.78
N THR A 33 19.18 4.21 -3.16
CA THR A 33 19.11 3.71 -1.79
C THR A 33 18.68 4.80 -0.80
N GLU A 34 19.15 6.04 -1.00
CA GLU A 34 18.80 7.19 -0.15
C GLU A 34 17.30 7.55 -0.26
N GLU A 35 16.73 7.50 -1.46
CA GLU A 35 15.29 7.71 -1.66
C GLU A 35 14.45 6.59 -1.06
N LEU A 36 14.99 5.37 -0.95
CA LEU A 36 14.28 4.20 -0.45
C LEU A 36 14.55 3.89 1.03
N ASP A 37 15.47 4.59 1.70
CA ASP A 37 15.92 4.26 3.06
C ASP A 37 14.75 4.25 4.08
N SER A 38 13.73 5.07 3.83
CA SER A 38 12.53 5.18 4.67
C SER A 38 11.33 4.36 4.17
N PHE A 39 11.48 3.58 3.09
CA PHE A 39 10.38 2.85 2.46
C PHE A 39 10.66 1.34 2.40
N ASP A 40 9.66 0.55 2.79
CA ASP A 40 9.57 -0.86 2.47
C ASP A 40 8.19 -1.10 1.84
N TYR A 41 8.04 -2.17 1.06
CA TYR A 41 6.75 -2.55 0.51
C TYR A 41 6.44 -4.01 0.82
N PHE A 42 5.14 -4.25 1.01
CA PHE A 42 4.61 -5.59 1.05
C PHE A 42 4.05 -5.95 -0.32
N ASP A 43 4.25 -7.21 -0.69
CA ASP A 43 3.61 -7.73 -1.89
C ASP A 43 2.08 -7.65 -1.78
N CYS A 44 1.43 -7.28 -2.88
CA CYS A 44 -0.01 -7.11 -2.93
C CYS A 44 -0.82 -8.34 -2.48
N LEU A 45 -0.26 -9.54 -2.61
CA LEU A 45 -0.92 -10.77 -2.19
C LEU A 45 -1.00 -10.90 -0.67
N TRP A 46 -0.12 -10.25 0.08
CA TRP A 46 -0.03 -10.43 1.53
C TRP A 46 -1.26 -9.92 2.25
N PHE A 47 -1.76 -8.75 1.86
CA PHE A 47 -2.99 -8.20 2.41
C PHE A 47 -4.22 -9.05 2.02
N ALA A 48 -4.27 -9.49 0.76
CA ALA A 48 -5.32 -10.40 0.30
C ALA A 48 -5.31 -11.75 1.04
N TYR A 49 -4.12 -12.21 1.45
CA TYR A 49 -3.98 -13.41 2.28
C TYR A 49 -4.32 -13.16 3.74
N SER A 50 -4.05 -11.98 4.31
CA SER A 50 -4.42 -11.70 5.70
C SER A 50 -5.93 -11.64 5.90
N MET A 51 -6.69 -11.26 4.86
CA MET A 51 -8.16 -11.27 4.86
C MET A 51 -8.79 -12.67 4.86
N LYS A 52 -8.04 -13.72 4.52
CA LYS A 52 -8.59 -15.09 4.48
C LYS A 52 -8.51 -15.71 5.88
N SER A 53 -9.66 -16.12 6.41
CA SER A 53 -9.79 -16.73 7.74
C SER A 53 -8.89 -17.95 7.95
N SER A 54 -8.61 -18.72 6.90
CA SER A 54 -7.73 -19.89 6.95
C SER A 54 -6.23 -19.57 7.05
N THR A 55 -5.84 -18.31 6.89
CA THR A 55 -4.44 -17.89 6.83
C THR A 55 -4.05 -16.84 7.86
N GLN A 56 -4.99 -16.29 8.65
CA GLN A 56 -4.72 -15.30 9.71
C GLN A 56 -3.58 -15.71 10.66
N GLY A 57 -3.54 -16.96 11.13
CA GLY A 57 -2.46 -17.45 12.01
C GLY A 57 -1.09 -17.65 11.32
N LYS A 58 -1.04 -17.64 9.98
CA LYS A 58 0.18 -17.83 9.18
C LYS A 58 0.80 -16.50 8.73
N VAL A 59 0.03 -15.41 8.76
CA VAL A 59 0.48 -14.07 8.34
C VAL A 59 1.72 -13.63 9.11
N VAL A 60 1.75 -13.84 10.44
CA VAL A 60 2.91 -13.46 11.28
C VAL A 60 4.17 -14.24 10.88
N SER A 61 4.04 -15.53 10.57
CA SER A 61 5.16 -16.35 10.09
C SER A 61 5.62 -15.91 8.70
N TRP A 62 4.70 -15.56 7.80
CA TRP A 62 5.03 -15.04 6.48
C TRP A 62 5.71 -13.67 6.55
N ILE A 63 5.24 -12.76 7.43
CA ILE A 63 5.92 -11.48 7.67
C ILE A 63 7.37 -11.66 8.11
N LYS A 64 7.63 -12.68 8.94
CA LYS A 64 9.00 -13.02 9.36
C LYS A 64 9.82 -13.68 8.24
N HIS A 65 9.19 -14.35 7.29
CA HIS A 65 9.83 -15.06 6.19
C HIS A 65 9.30 -14.52 4.85
N LYS A 66 9.88 -13.43 4.32
CA LYS A 66 9.50 -12.67 3.10
C LYS A 66 9.25 -13.50 1.79
N ASN A 67 9.19 -14.83 1.83
CA ASN A 67 9.02 -15.74 0.69
C ASN A 67 7.63 -16.39 0.62
N VAL A 68 6.65 -15.71 0.01
CA VAL A 68 5.40 -16.35 -0.43
C VAL A 68 5.10 -15.96 -1.88
N PHE A 69 5.61 -16.73 -2.85
CA PHE A 69 5.25 -16.54 -4.26
C PHE A 69 5.10 -17.87 -4.99
N THR A 70 3.97 -18.05 -5.69
CA THR A 70 3.79 -18.85 -6.94
C THR A 70 2.30 -19.05 -7.29
N LYS A 71 1.46 -18.00 -7.30
CA LYS A 71 0.08 -18.15 -7.82
C LYS A 71 -0.37 -16.94 -8.65
N LYS A 72 -0.86 -17.24 -9.86
CA LYS A 72 -1.51 -16.28 -10.76
C LYS A 72 -2.90 -15.96 -10.21
N TYR A 73 -3.13 -14.70 -9.85
CA TYR A 73 -4.46 -14.19 -9.51
C TYR A 73 -4.75 -12.92 -10.31
N THR A 74 -6.02 -12.67 -10.55
CA THR A 74 -6.53 -11.42 -11.13
C THR A 74 -7.44 -10.79 -10.10
N PHE A 75 -7.02 -9.69 -9.47
CA PHE A 75 -7.88 -8.93 -8.57
C PHE A 75 -8.83 -8.04 -9.37
N GLY A 76 -10.04 -7.84 -8.85
CA GLY A 76 -11.11 -7.05 -9.49
C GLY A 76 -10.74 -5.57 -9.62
N HIS A 77 -10.24 -4.99 -8.54
CA HIS A 77 -9.88 -3.59 -8.42
C HIS A 77 -8.61 -3.48 -7.58
N TRP A 78 -7.73 -2.54 -7.93
CA TRP A 78 -6.49 -2.29 -7.23
C TRP A 78 -6.60 -0.99 -6.43
N SER A 79 -6.26 -1.04 -5.14
CA SER A 79 -6.14 0.11 -4.24
C SER A 79 -4.81 0.04 -3.50
N LEU A 80 -4.29 1.18 -3.05
CA LEU A 80 -3.02 1.27 -2.35
C LEU A 80 -3.24 1.60 -0.88
N LEU A 81 -2.75 0.75 0.02
CA LEU A 81 -2.67 1.01 1.45
C LEU A 81 -1.24 1.42 1.80
N ILE A 82 -1.07 2.64 2.32
CA ILE A 82 0.21 3.14 2.83
C ILE A 82 0.14 3.18 4.36
N LEU A 83 1.18 2.65 5.01
CA LEU A 83 1.30 2.60 6.47
C LEU A 83 2.45 3.52 6.90
N CYS A 84 2.13 4.71 7.39
CA CYS A 84 3.11 5.72 7.80
C CYS A 84 3.43 5.62 9.30
N HIS A 85 4.69 5.84 9.66
CA HIS A 85 5.19 5.93 11.05
C HIS A 85 4.84 4.77 11.99
N LEU A 86 4.58 3.57 11.44
CA LEU A 86 4.39 2.37 12.24
C LEU A 86 5.59 2.00 13.13
N GLY A 87 6.76 2.60 12.89
CA GLY A 87 7.97 2.41 13.68
C GLY A 87 8.07 3.29 14.93
N GLY A 88 7.41 4.46 14.97
CA GLY A 88 7.70 5.49 15.97
C GLY A 88 6.46 6.17 16.53
N SER A 89 6.30 6.13 17.85
CA SER A 89 5.27 6.84 18.62
C SER A 89 5.71 8.26 18.99
N SER A 90 6.34 8.98 18.05
CA SER A 90 6.68 10.39 18.30
C SER A 90 5.42 11.25 18.23
N LEU A 91 5.23 12.15 19.20
CA LEU A 91 4.11 13.12 19.22
C LEU A 91 4.06 13.97 17.95
N SER A 92 5.20 14.20 17.29
CA SER A 92 5.30 14.96 16.04
C SER A 92 4.80 14.19 14.82
N ASN A 93 4.92 12.86 14.81
CA ASN A 93 4.61 12.01 13.65
C ASN A 93 3.90 10.73 14.14
N PRO A 94 2.60 10.82 14.50
CA PRO A 94 1.85 9.65 14.92
C PRO A 94 1.67 8.66 13.74
N PRO A 95 1.47 7.37 14.03
CA PRO A 95 1.12 6.37 13.02
C PRO A 95 -0.19 6.75 12.32
N VAL A 96 -0.24 6.52 11.01
CA VAL A 96 -1.43 6.80 10.18
C VAL A 96 -1.44 5.89 8.97
N MET A 97 -2.65 5.54 8.52
CA MET A 97 -2.87 4.70 7.35
C MET A 97 -3.57 5.52 6.27
N LEU A 98 -3.10 5.41 5.03
CA LEU A 98 -3.72 6.05 3.88
C LEU A 98 -4.25 4.98 2.93
N LEU A 99 -5.52 5.06 2.55
CA LEU A 99 -6.12 4.21 1.53
C LEU A 99 -6.39 5.05 0.28
N LEU A 100 -5.55 4.86 -0.74
CA LEU A 100 -5.64 5.56 -2.01
C LEU A 100 -6.39 4.67 -3.01
N ASP A 101 -7.47 5.20 -3.55
CA ASP A 101 -8.35 4.50 -4.49
C ASP A 101 -8.72 5.42 -5.66
N SER A 102 -8.35 5.02 -6.87
CA SER A 102 -8.63 5.73 -8.11
C SER A 102 -10.08 5.60 -8.60
N LEU A 103 -10.85 4.64 -8.09
CA LEU A 103 -12.29 4.49 -8.36
C LEU A 103 -13.17 5.01 -7.23
N HIS A 104 -12.58 5.36 -6.08
CA HIS A 104 -13.31 5.69 -4.86
C HIS A 104 -14.42 4.66 -4.52
N SER A 105 -14.15 3.38 -4.80
CA SER A 105 -15.10 2.27 -4.66
C SER A 105 -14.76 1.33 -3.50
N ALA A 106 -13.58 1.51 -2.91
CA ALA A 106 -13.17 0.86 -1.68
C ALA A 106 -14.15 1.27 -0.59
N ASP A 107 -14.72 0.27 0.08
CA ASP A 107 -15.55 0.44 1.26
C ASP A 107 -14.62 0.49 2.49
N PRO A 108 -14.25 1.69 3.00
CA PRO A 108 -13.27 1.81 4.07
C PRO A 108 -13.81 1.21 5.36
N THR A 109 -15.13 1.28 5.58
CA THR A 109 -15.82 0.71 6.75
C THR A 109 -15.61 -0.79 6.81
N ARG A 110 -15.79 -1.49 5.67
CA ARG A 110 -15.57 -2.93 5.59
C ARG A 110 -14.09 -3.30 5.68
N LEU A 111 -13.22 -2.50 5.08
CA LEU A 111 -11.78 -2.76 5.07
C LEU A 111 -11.11 -2.46 6.40
N PHE A 112 -11.68 -1.56 7.21
CA PHE A 112 -11.08 -1.08 8.45
C PHE A 112 -10.68 -2.23 9.38
N SER A 113 -11.61 -3.15 9.69
CA SER A 113 -11.33 -4.31 10.55
C SER A 113 -10.16 -5.15 10.04
N GLU A 114 -10.12 -5.41 8.73
CA GLU A 114 -9.08 -6.27 8.14
C GLU A 114 -7.72 -5.55 8.07
N ILE A 115 -7.71 -4.25 7.80
CA ILE A 115 -6.51 -3.41 7.88
C ILE A 115 -5.95 -3.43 9.30
N LYS A 116 -6.79 -3.29 10.34
CA LYS A 116 -6.35 -3.32 11.73
C LYS A 116 -5.73 -4.65 12.12
N LYS A 117 -6.36 -5.77 11.76
CA LYS A 117 -5.80 -7.12 11.97
C LYS A 117 -4.45 -7.29 11.26
N PHE A 118 -4.32 -6.73 10.06
CA PHE A 118 -3.05 -6.77 9.33
C PHE A 118 -1.95 -5.95 10.04
N VAL A 119 -2.26 -4.74 10.52
CA VAL A 119 -1.33 -3.91 11.30
C VAL A 119 -0.95 -4.61 12.61
N PHE A 120 -1.91 -5.22 13.32
CA PHE A 120 -1.64 -6.02 14.51
C PHE A 120 -0.66 -7.16 14.22
N ALA A 121 -0.86 -7.89 13.11
CA ALA A 121 0.07 -8.94 12.71
C ALA A 121 1.49 -8.41 12.40
N ILE A 122 1.61 -7.21 11.83
CA ILE A 122 2.90 -6.56 11.59
C ILE A 122 3.60 -6.21 12.92
N TYR A 123 2.88 -5.61 13.87
CA TYR A 123 3.42 -5.26 15.19
C TYR A 123 3.86 -6.49 15.98
N ALA A 124 3.00 -7.51 16.05
CA ALA A 124 3.33 -8.79 16.67
C ALA A 124 4.53 -9.47 15.99
N ALA A 125 4.64 -9.42 14.65
CA ALA A 125 5.78 -9.97 13.93
C ALA A 125 7.10 -9.25 14.27
N LYS A 126 7.03 -7.95 14.57
CA LYS A 126 8.17 -7.12 15.02
C LYS A 126 8.41 -7.17 16.53
N GLY A 127 7.65 -7.98 17.27
CA GLY A 127 7.80 -8.11 18.74
C GLY A 127 7.32 -6.88 19.51
N ARG A 128 6.44 -6.06 18.91
CA ARG A 128 5.79 -4.95 19.61
C ARG A 128 4.53 -5.46 20.32
N GLU A 129 4.15 -4.77 21.40
CA GLU A 129 3.09 -5.20 22.34
C GLU A 129 1.89 -4.25 22.38
N GLU A 130 1.67 -3.44 21.33
CA GLU A 130 0.50 -2.56 21.29
C GLU A 130 -0.81 -3.34 21.41
N SER A 131 -1.74 -2.79 22.19
CA SER A 131 -3.07 -3.35 22.36
C SER A 131 -3.93 -3.18 21.11
N GLU A 132 -5.04 -3.93 21.02
CA GLU A 132 -6.00 -3.77 19.95
C GLU A 132 -6.59 -2.35 19.92
N GLU A 133 -6.80 -1.73 21.09
CA GLU A 133 -7.29 -0.35 21.23
C GLU A 133 -6.27 0.68 20.72
N GLU A 134 -4.99 0.50 21.05
CA GLU A 134 -3.91 1.36 20.53
C GLU A 134 -3.85 1.28 19.01
N ILE A 135 -3.93 0.08 18.44
CA ILE A 135 -3.98 -0.09 16.98
C ILE A 135 -5.27 0.48 16.40
N ALA A 136 -6.42 0.29 17.05
CA ALA A 136 -7.70 0.84 16.62
C ALA A 136 -7.68 2.37 16.55
N SER A 137 -6.94 3.03 17.44
CA SER A 137 -6.79 4.49 17.47
C SER A 137 -6.02 5.08 16.27
N ILE A 138 -5.25 4.27 15.55
CA ILE A 138 -4.51 4.73 14.37
C ILE A 138 -5.50 5.21 13.28
N PRO A 139 -5.43 6.46 12.80
CA PRO A 139 -6.36 6.95 11.79
C PRO A 139 -6.20 6.22 10.45
N LEU A 140 -7.33 5.86 9.82
CA LEU A 140 -7.40 5.46 8.41
C LEU A 140 -7.98 6.64 7.62
N LEU A 141 -7.17 7.23 6.76
CA LEU A 141 -7.57 8.35 5.91
C LEU A 141 -7.78 7.86 4.48
N VAL A 142 -8.82 8.38 3.83
CA VAL A 142 -9.16 8.07 2.43
C VAL A 142 -9.11 9.36 1.63
N PRO A 143 -7.90 9.88 1.36
CA PRO A 143 -7.75 11.14 0.64
C PRO A 143 -8.30 11.05 -0.77
N GLN A 144 -8.70 12.21 -1.30
CA GLN A 144 -8.94 12.40 -2.71
C GLN A 144 -7.61 12.35 -3.46
N VAL A 145 -7.59 11.56 -4.53
CA VAL A 145 -6.46 11.38 -5.44
C VAL A 145 -6.95 11.50 -6.88
N PRO A 146 -6.07 11.73 -7.88
CA PRO A 146 -6.45 11.68 -9.28
C PRO A 146 -7.25 10.41 -9.58
N GLN A 147 -8.49 10.57 -10.03
CA GLN A 147 -9.41 9.45 -10.27
C GLN A 147 -9.28 8.94 -11.71
N GLN A 148 -9.46 7.63 -11.89
CA GLN A 148 -9.55 7.04 -13.22
C GLN A 148 -10.93 7.28 -13.82
N VAL A 149 -10.98 7.42 -15.14
CA VAL A 149 -12.26 7.61 -15.86
C VAL A 149 -12.83 6.26 -16.32
N ASN A 150 -11.96 5.28 -16.61
CA ASN A 150 -12.35 3.93 -17.02
C ASN A 150 -12.14 2.93 -15.87
N GLY A 151 -12.83 1.79 -15.88
CA GLY A 151 -12.74 0.77 -14.82
C GLY A 151 -11.48 -0.11 -14.85
N THR A 152 -10.53 0.14 -15.76
CA THR A 152 -9.45 -0.82 -16.08
C THR A 152 -8.06 -0.37 -15.63
N GLU A 153 -7.87 0.92 -15.37
CA GLU A 153 -6.54 1.52 -15.13
C GLU A 153 -6.06 1.50 -13.68
N CYS A 154 -6.83 0.92 -12.75
CA CYS A 154 -6.53 0.99 -11.31
C CYS A 154 -5.12 0.53 -10.94
N GLY A 155 -4.59 -0.49 -11.61
CA GLY A 155 -3.21 -0.93 -11.40
C GLY A 155 -2.16 0.14 -11.77
N PHE A 156 -2.37 0.88 -12.87
CA PHE A 156 -1.48 1.97 -13.27
C PHE A 156 -1.58 3.15 -12.31
N PHE A 157 -2.79 3.49 -11.85
CA PHE A 157 -2.96 4.53 -10.84
C PHE A 157 -2.24 4.18 -9.54
N VAL A 158 -2.30 2.93 -9.08
CA VAL A 158 -1.52 2.47 -7.93
C VAL A 158 -0.01 2.66 -8.15
N LEU A 159 0.53 2.26 -9.31
CA LEU A 159 1.94 2.49 -9.65
C LEU A 159 2.30 3.98 -9.62
N CYS A 160 1.43 4.84 -10.18
CA CYS A 160 1.60 6.29 -10.16
C CYS A 160 1.62 6.84 -8.74
N TYR A 161 0.69 6.40 -7.89
CA TYR A 161 0.64 6.85 -6.50
C TYR A 161 1.90 6.44 -5.73
N ILE A 162 2.42 5.23 -5.93
CA ILE A 162 3.68 4.78 -5.31
C ILE A 162 4.83 5.67 -5.77
N TYR A 163 4.97 5.88 -7.09
CA TYR A 163 6.03 6.72 -7.64
C TYR A 163 6.00 8.14 -7.06
N LEU A 164 4.83 8.78 -7.09
CA LEU A 164 4.66 10.13 -6.59
C LEU A 164 4.85 10.20 -5.08
N PHE A 165 4.39 9.19 -4.34
CA PHE A 165 4.59 9.14 -2.89
C PHE A 165 6.08 9.06 -2.55
N ILE A 166 6.86 8.19 -3.20
CA ILE A 166 8.32 8.12 -2.94
C ILE A 166 9.02 9.42 -3.35
N LYS A 167 8.64 10.03 -4.48
CA LYS A 167 9.28 11.28 -4.95
C LYS A 167 8.91 12.53 -4.15
N SER A 168 7.72 12.56 -3.58
CA SER A 168 7.15 13.77 -2.97
C SER A 168 6.90 13.65 -1.48
N ALA A 169 7.01 12.46 -0.88
CA ALA A 169 6.95 12.32 0.55
C ALA A 169 8.18 13.01 1.16
N PRO A 170 7.98 13.97 2.08
CA PRO A 170 9.10 14.55 2.82
C PRO A 170 9.82 13.46 3.64
N HIS A 171 11.12 13.65 3.92
CA HIS A 171 11.92 12.74 4.74
C HIS A 171 11.25 12.37 6.08
N SER A 172 10.38 13.25 6.59
CA SER A 172 9.38 12.93 7.61
C SER A 172 8.00 13.28 7.06
N PHE A 173 7.19 12.30 6.70
CA PHE A 173 5.78 12.50 6.40
C PHE A 173 5.12 13.25 7.58
N SER A 174 4.29 14.25 7.30
CA SER A 174 3.54 14.95 8.34
C SER A 174 2.10 15.12 7.84
N LEU A 175 1.11 15.11 8.75
CA LEU A 175 -0.28 15.39 8.38
C LEU A 175 -0.48 16.85 7.88
N ASN A 176 0.56 17.68 7.95
CA ASN A 176 0.51 19.07 7.46
C ASN A 176 1.19 19.23 6.09
N ASP A 177 1.98 18.24 5.64
CA ASP A 177 2.78 18.28 4.41
C ASP A 177 2.53 17.03 3.54
N TYR A 178 1.36 16.95 2.93
CA TYR A 178 1.02 15.87 1.99
C TYR A 178 1.76 16.03 0.65
N PRO A 179 2.05 14.91 -0.04
CA PRO A 179 2.37 14.96 -1.47
C PRO A 179 1.27 15.72 -2.22
N TYR A 180 1.65 16.59 -3.17
CA TYR A 180 0.75 17.53 -3.85
C TYR A 180 -0.48 16.90 -4.56
N PHE A 181 -0.43 15.59 -4.82
CA PHE A 181 -1.49 14.83 -5.48
C PHE A 181 -2.49 14.20 -4.49
N VAL A 182 -2.26 14.35 -3.18
CA VAL A 182 -3.11 13.86 -2.10
C VAL A 182 -3.84 15.05 -1.49
N CYS A 183 -5.16 15.06 -1.57
CA CYS A 183 -6.01 16.06 -0.91
C CYS A 183 -6.82 15.37 0.18
N LEU A 184 -6.67 15.82 1.43
CA LEU A 184 -7.50 15.38 2.55
C LEU A 184 -8.77 16.21 2.69
#